data_AF-A0A7Y3J6Y6-F1
#
_entry.id   AF-A0A7Y3J6Y6-F1
#
_cell.length_a   1.000
_cell.length_b   1.000
_cell.length_c   1.000
_cell.angle_alpha   90.00
_cell.angle_beta   90.00
_cell.angle_gamma   90.00
#
_symmetry.space_group_name_H-M   'P 1'
#
loop_
_entity.id
_entity.type
_entity.pdbx_description
1 polymer ?
#
loop_
_entity_poly.entity_id
_entity_poly.type
_entity_poly.pdbx_seq_one_letter_code
_entity_poly.pdbx_strand_id
1 'polypeptide(L)'
;DQADKGGAVVSQAIRAMTEINDSSKKIVDIIGVIDEIAFQTNLLALNAAVEAARAGEQGRGFAVVASEVRNLAGRSATAAKEIKGLIQDSVKKVEEGSSLVTQSGQTLDHIVMAVKKVSDIIGEIAGASQEQSAGIEQVNKAVMQLDEMTQQNAALVEEASAASQSMAGQANSLKDMLSNYQVSKEATAAAAEAMAASTHDAPEHRTAPKGVPAARAAGNGSADRRTVKGPWAGKAPAAALAAVKPRKAREAVANGADSEWQEF
;
A
#
# COMPACT_ATOMS: atom_id res chain seq x y z
N ASP A 1 -4.08 -23.32 -4.15
CA ASP A 1 -3.41 -24.56 -4.63
C ASP A 1 -2.03 -24.84 -4.06
N GLN A 2 -0.94 -24.14 -4.44
CA GLN A 2 0.40 -24.50 -3.93
C GLN A 2 0.59 -24.20 -2.43
N ALA A 3 -0.01 -23.11 -1.95
CA ALA A 3 -0.07 -22.77 -0.53
C ALA A 3 -0.79 -23.85 0.30
N ASP A 4 -1.96 -24.28 -0.15
CA ASP A 4 -2.78 -25.29 0.54
C ASP A 4 -2.08 -26.66 0.56
N LYS A 5 -1.39 -27.01 -0.54
CA LYS A 5 -0.51 -28.19 -0.58
C LYS A 5 0.64 -28.08 0.41
N GLY A 6 1.25 -26.91 0.55
CA GLY A 6 2.31 -26.65 1.54
C GLY A 6 1.83 -26.88 2.98
N GLY A 7 0.65 -26.37 3.33
CA GLY A 7 0.03 -26.62 4.63
C GLY A 7 -0.25 -28.10 4.91
N ALA A 8 -0.75 -28.82 3.90
CA ALA A 8 -1.01 -30.26 4.01
C ALA A 8 0.28 -31.07 4.26
N VAL A 9 1.38 -30.74 3.55
CA VAL A 9 2.68 -31.41 3.73
C VAL A 9 3.24 -31.18 5.13
N VAL A 10 3.16 -29.94 5.65
CA VAL A 10 3.60 -29.65 7.02
C VAL A 10 2.76 -30.41 8.05
N SER A 11 1.44 -30.46 7.87
CA SER A 11 0.55 -31.24 8.76
C SER A 11 0.90 -32.73 8.75
N GLN A 12 1.20 -33.29 7.57
CA GLN A 12 1.64 -34.67 7.43
C GLN A 12 2.99 -34.91 8.10
N ALA A 13 3.94 -33.97 7.99
CA ALA A 13 5.23 -34.07 8.66
C ALA A 13 5.09 -34.07 10.19
N ILE A 14 4.21 -33.24 10.76
CA ILE A 14 3.93 -33.21 12.21
C ILE A 14 3.33 -34.55 12.67
N ARG A 15 2.40 -35.12 11.88
CA ARG A 15 1.82 -36.45 12.17
C ARG A 15 2.90 -37.53 12.18
N ALA A 16 3.77 -37.56 11.17
CA ALA A 16 4.87 -38.52 11.10
C ALA A 16 5.83 -38.40 12.29
N MET A 17 6.17 -37.18 12.73
CA MET A 17 6.99 -36.97 13.93
C MET A 17 6.30 -37.47 15.21
N THR A 18 4.98 -37.31 15.30
CA THR A 18 4.19 -37.83 16.43
C THR A 18 4.20 -39.36 16.46
N GLU A 19 3.99 -40.01 15.30
CA GLU A 19 4.05 -41.47 15.16
C GLU A 19 5.45 -42.02 15.52
N ILE A 20 6.52 -41.32 15.12
CA ILE A 20 7.90 -41.68 15.50
C ILE A 20 8.08 -41.58 17.02
N ASN A 21 7.56 -40.54 17.67
CA ASN A 21 7.65 -40.40 19.12
C ASN A 21 6.93 -41.54 19.85
N ASP A 22 5.72 -41.89 19.42
CA ASP A 22 4.95 -42.98 20.02
C ASP A 22 5.59 -44.35 19.77
N SER A 23 6.16 -44.57 18.58
CA SER A 23 6.95 -45.78 18.30
C SER A 23 8.20 -45.84 19.19
N SER A 24 8.86 -44.71 19.44
CA SER A 24 10.06 -44.65 20.29
C SER A 24 9.73 -44.97 21.74
N LYS A 25 8.59 -44.51 22.27
CA LYS A 25 8.11 -44.89 23.62
C LYS A 25 7.90 -46.40 23.74
N LYS A 26 7.27 -47.03 22.76
CA LYS A 26 7.10 -48.49 22.72
C LYS A 26 8.44 -49.23 22.73
N ILE A 27 9.44 -48.69 22.03
CA ILE A 27 10.80 -49.26 22.06
C ILE A 27 11.38 -49.16 23.48
N VAL A 28 11.22 -48.02 24.18
CA VAL A 28 11.69 -47.87 25.57
C VAL A 28 11.05 -48.93 26.49
N ASP A 29 9.76 -49.20 26.32
CA ASP A 29 9.05 -50.22 27.11
C ASP A 29 9.60 -51.63 26.84
N ILE A 30 9.83 -51.98 25.57
CA ILE A 30 10.42 -53.27 25.17
C ILE A 30 11.84 -53.43 25.73
N ILE A 31 12.66 -52.38 25.66
CA ILE A 31 14.01 -52.40 26.23
C ILE A 31 13.96 -52.55 27.76
N GLY A 32 12.94 -52.00 28.43
CA GLY A 32 12.67 -52.23 29.85
C GLY A 32 12.46 -53.72 30.17
N VAL A 33 11.64 -54.42 29.37
CA VAL A 33 11.44 -55.87 29.52
C VAL A 33 12.73 -56.65 29.27
N ILE A 34 13.56 -56.23 28.31
CA ILE A 34 14.85 -56.89 28.03
C ILE A 34 15.84 -56.73 29.21
N ASP A 35 15.89 -55.55 29.84
CA ASP A 35 16.71 -55.33 31.04
C ASP A 35 16.20 -56.19 32.22
N GLU A 36 14.87 -56.34 32.35
CA GLU A 36 14.28 -57.26 33.33
C GLU A 36 14.65 -58.72 33.08
N ILE A 37 14.58 -59.19 31.83
CA ILE A 37 15.00 -60.55 31.44
C ILE A 37 16.49 -60.76 31.73
N ALA A 38 17.33 -59.77 31.43
CA ALA A 38 18.76 -59.82 31.74
C ALA A 38 19.00 -59.94 33.25
N PHE A 39 18.26 -59.16 34.06
CA PHE A 39 18.34 -59.23 35.52
C PHE A 39 17.89 -60.59 36.07
N GLN A 40 16.77 -61.13 35.58
CA GLN A 40 16.27 -62.46 35.97
C GLN A 40 17.27 -63.57 35.57
N THR A 41 17.86 -63.48 34.38
CA THR A 41 18.89 -64.43 33.90
C THR A 41 20.14 -64.38 34.77
N ASN A 42 20.55 -63.18 35.19
CA ASN A 42 21.67 -62.98 36.12
C ASN A 42 21.38 -63.58 37.51
N LEU A 43 20.15 -63.47 38.01
CA LEU A 43 19.75 -64.11 39.27
C LEU A 43 19.71 -65.65 39.15
N LEU A 44 19.20 -66.19 38.05
CA LEU A 44 19.21 -67.63 37.78
C LEU A 44 20.64 -68.19 37.70
N ALA A 45 21.53 -67.48 37.02
CA ALA A 45 22.94 -67.83 36.92
C ALA A 45 23.64 -67.81 38.29
N LEU A 46 23.31 -66.85 39.14
CA LEU A 46 23.81 -66.81 40.51
C LEU A 46 23.34 -68.02 41.32
N ASN A 47 22.05 -68.37 41.24
CA ASN A 47 21.51 -69.56 41.91
C ASN A 47 22.17 -70.84 41.41
N ALA A 48 22.41 -70.96 40.10
CA ALA A 48 23.11 -72.10 39.50
C ALA A 48 24.57 -72.19 39.98
N ALA A 49 25.26 -71.06 40.11
CA ALA A 49 26.63 -71.02 40.64
C ALA A 49 26.69 -71.49 42.11
N VAL A 50 25.69 -71.13 42.92
CA VAL A 50 25.57 -71.59 44.32
C VAL A 50 25.33 -73.10 44.39
N GLU A 51 24.40 -73.63 43.58
CA GLU A 51 24.12 -75.07 43.57
C GLU A 51 25.30 -75.88 43.02
N ALA A 52 26.03 -75.34 42.03
CA ALA A 52 27.26 -75.93 41.53
C ALA A 52 28.37 -75.98 42.61
N ALA A 53 28.50 -74.93 43.43
CA ALA A 53 29.42 -74.94 44.57
C ALA A 53 29.01 -75.97 45.63
N ARG A 54 27.70 -76.16 45.84
CA ARG A 54 27.14 -77.15 46.77
C ARG A 54 27.39 -78.60 46.32
N ALA A 55 27.38 -78.86 45.01
CA ALA A 55 27.69 -80.16 44.43
C ALA A 55 29.20 -80.52 44.45
N GLY A 56 30.07 -79.60 44.88
CA GLY A 56 31.51 -79.83 44.99
C GLY A 56 32.16 -80.12 43.64
N GLU A 57 32.99 -81.16 43.57
CA GLU A 57 33.74 -81.53 42.35
C GLU A 57 32.83 -81.89 41.17
N GLN A 58 31.63 -82.45 41.42
CA GLN A 58 30.67 -82.80 40.38
C GLN A 58 30.02 -81.56 39.74
N GLY A 59 30.03 -80.42 40.44
CA GLY A 59 29.46 -79.16 39.98
C GLY A 59 30.41 -78.28 39.16
N ARG A 60 31.69 -78.65 39.01
CA ARG A 60 32.71 -77.81 38.35
C ARG A 60 32.32 -77.35 36.95
N GLY A 61 31.78 -78.24 36.12
CA GLY A 61 31.32 -77.89 34.77
C GLY A 61 30.13 -76.91 34.79
N PHE A 62 29.17 -77.12 35.70
CA PHE A 62 28.03 -76.24 35.87
C PHE A 62 28.42 -74.85 36.40
N ALA A 63 29.44 -74.76 37.26
CA ALA A 63 29.94 -73.49 37.77
C ALA A 63 30.50 -72.59 36.65
N VAL A 64 31.21 -73.17 35.68
CA VAL A 64 31.74 -72.42 34.51
C VAL A 64 30.60 -71.90 33.64
N VAL A 65 29.61 -72.75 33.34
CA VAL A 65 28.43 -72.34 32.56
C VAL A 65 27.65 -71.25 33.28
N ALA A 66 27.44 -71.37 34.59
CA ALA A 66 26.77 -70.36 35.40
C ALA A 66 27.51 -69.00 35.36
N SER A 67 28.85 -69.00 35.43
CA SER A 67 29.65 -67.78 35.29
C SER A 67 29.51 -67.15 33.90
N GLU A 68 29.48 -67.96 32.84
CA GLU A 68 29.35 -67.47 31.46
C GLU A 68 27.95 -66.88 31.21
N VAL A 69 26.89 -67.54 31.68
CA VAL A 69 25.51 -67.03 31.60
C VAL A 69 25.38 -65.72 32.39
N ARG A 70 26.02 -65.62 33.55
CA ARG A 70 26.03 -64.38 34.35
C ARG A 70 26.73 -63.24 33.62
N ASN A 71 27.87 -63.50 32.97
CA ASN A 71 28.60 -62.52 32.19
C ASN A 71 27.75 -62.05 30.99
N LEU A 72 27.14 -62.98 30.25
CA LEU A 72 26.26 -62.68 29.14
C LEU A 72 25.07 -61.81 29.57
N ALA A 73 24.42 -62.16 30.68
CA ALA A 73 23.33 -61.37 31.25
C ALA A 73 23.76 -59.95 31.64
N GLY A 74 24.95 -59.80 32.24
CA GLY A 74 25.54 -58.49 32.54
C GLY A 74 25.80 -57.64 31.28
N ARG A 75 26.33 -58.26 30.21
CA ARG A 75 26.52 -57.60 28.92
C ARG A 75 25.20 -57.16 28.29
N SER A 76 24.16 -58.00 28.36
CA SER A 76 22.82 -57.65 27.87
C SER A 76 22.21 -56.46 28.62
N ALA A 77 22.36 -56.41 29.95
CA ALA A 77 21.87 -55.29 30.76
C ALA A 77 22.57 -53.96 30.42
N THR A 78 23.91 -53.99 30.22
CA THR A 78 24.66 -52.80 29.78
C THR A 78 24.20 -52.33 28.40
N ALA A 79 24.07 -53.24 27.44
CA ALA A 79 23.60 -52.91 26.09
C ALA A 79 22.16 -52.35 26.10
N ALA A 80 21.27 -52.92 26.92
CA ALA A 80 19.91 -52.41 27.09
C ALA A 80 19.91 -50.95 27.60
N LYS A 81 20.77 -50.62 28.58
CA LYS A 81 20.91 -49.25 29.08
C LYS A 81 21.45 -48.28 28.03
N GLU A 82 22.44 -48.69 27.24
CA GLU A 82 22.98 -47.87 26.15
C GLU A 82 21.92 -47.58 25.09
N ILE A 83 21.17 -48.61 24.67
CA ILE A 83 20.06 -48.46 23.72
C ILE A 83 18.99 -47.52 24.29
N LYS A 84 18.63 -47.68 25.57
CA LYS A 84 17.67 -46.79 26.23
C LYS A 84 18.11 -45.32 26.18
N GLY A 85 19.39 -45.05 26.44
CA GLY A 85 19.95 -43.69 26.34
C GLY A 85 19.85 -43.13 24.92
N LEU A 86 20.25 -43.90 23.91
CA LEU A 86 20.17 -43.49 22.50
C LEU A 86 18.73 -43.20 22.04
N ILE A 87 17.76 -44.00 22.50
CA ILE A 87 16.34 -43.77 22.20
C ILE A 87 15.82 -42.52 22.90
N GLN A 88 16.19 -42.27 24.16
CA GLN A 88 15.82 -41.05 24.87
C GLN A 88 16.38 -39.79 24.18
N ASP A 89 17.63 -39.84 23.73
CA ASP A 89 18.24 -38.75 22.94
C ASP A 89 17.52 -38.56 21.61
N SER A 90 17.10 -39.65 20.97
CA SER A 90 16.34 -39.60 19.70
C SER A 90 14.96 -38.97 19.90
N VAL A 91 14.25 -39.32 20.98
CA VAL A 91 12.95 -38.72 21.34
C VAL A 91 13.09 -37.21 21.52
N LYS A 92 14.10 -36.76 22.26
CA LYS A 92 14.36 -35.33 22.48
C LYS A 92 14.59 -34.59 21.15
N LYS A 93 15.38 -35.17 20.25
CA LYS A 93 15.63 -34.59 18.91
C LYS A 93 14.36 -34.54 18.05
N VAL A 94 13.49 -35.54 18.15
CA VAL A 94 12.21 -35.56 17.44
C VAL A 94 11.26 -34.49 18.00
N GLU A 95 11.22 -34.28 19.32
CA GLU A 95 10.43 -33.21 19.94
C GLU A 95 10.91 -31.82 19.50
N GLU A 96 12.23 -31.58 19.52
CA GLU A 96 12.84 -30.35 19.01
C GLU A 96 12.51 -30.15 17.52
N GLY A 97 12.65 -31.20 16.71
CA GLY A 97 12.29 -31.18 15.28
C GLY A 97 10.81 -30.89 15.04
N SER A 98 9.92 -31.47 15.83
CA SER A 98 8.48 -31.21 15.75
C SER A 98 8.12 -29.75 16.04
N SER A 99 8.79 -29.15 17.04
CA SER A 99 8.64 -27.72 17.34
C SER A 99 9.08 -26.84 16.17
N LEU A 100 10.23 -27.15 15.55
CA LEU A 100 10.75 -26.40 14.40
C LEU A 100 9.84 -26.52 13.17
N VAL A 101 9.29 -27.71 12.90
CA VAL A 101 8.33 -27.93 11.81
C VAL A 101 7.04 -27.15 12.07
N THR A 102 6.56 -27.11 13.31
CA THR A 102 5.36 -26.34 13.69
C THR A 102 5.57 -24.84 13.48
N GLN A 103 6.71 -24.30 13.93
CA GLN A 103 7.07 -22.90 13.73
C GLN A 103 7.23 -22.56 12.23
N SER A 104 7.82 -23.47 11.46
CA SER A 104 7.93 -23.33 10.00
C SER A 104 6.54 -23.29 9.35
N GLY A 105 5.61 -24.14 9.81
CA GLY A 105 4.21 -24.13 9.38
C GLY A 105 3.52 -22.79 9.62
N GLN A 106 3.66 -22.21 10.81
CA GLN A 106 3.12 -20.89 11.13
C GLN A 106 3.72 -19.79 10.24
N THR A 107 5.03 -19.85 9.99
CA THR A 107 5.72 -18.89 9.12
C THR A 107 5.22 -18.98 7.67
N LEU A 108 5.00 -20.20 7.17
CA LEU A 108 4.41 -20.42 5.85
C LEU A 108 2.99 -19.87 5.76
N ASP A 109 2.16 -20.05 6.80
CA ASP A 109 0.81 -19.50 6.84
C ASP A 109 0.83 -17.96 6.75
N HIS A 110 1.74 -17.31 7.49
CA HIS A 110 1.95 -15.86 7.39
C HIS A 110 2.37 -15.43 5.97
N ILE A 111 3.23 -16.19 5.29
CA ILE A 111 3.63 -15.93 3.90
C ILE A 111 2.40 -16.01 2.98
N VAL A 112 1.57 -17.04 3.14
CA VAL A 112 0.34 -17.20 2.34
C VAL A 112 -0.61 -16.02 2.54
N MET A 113 -0.79 -15.57 3.80
CA MET A 113 -1.58 -14.37 4.08
C MET A 113 -0.99 -13.11 3.44
N ALA A 114 0.33 -12.93 3.50
CA ALA A 114 1.00 -11.79 2.88
C ALA A 114 0.82 -11.78 1.35
N VAL A 115 0.93 -12.94 0.70
CA VAL A 115 0.72 -13.08 -0.76
C VAL A 115 -0.73 -12.78 -1.15
N LYS A 116 -1.71 -13.22 -0.35
CA LYS A 116 -3.12 -12.85 -0.55
C LYS A 116 -3.32 -11.34 -0.50
N LYS A 117 -2.76 -10.67 0.52
CA LYS A 117 -2.83 -9.22 0.64
C LYS A 117 -2.21 -8.49 -0.56
N VAL A 118 -1.08 -8.98 -1.07
CA VAL A 118 -0.46 -8.41 -2.28
C VAL A 118 -1.38 -8.59 -3.49
N SER A 119 -2.05 -9.73 -3.61
CA SER A 119 -3.01 -10.00 -4.68
C SER A 119 -4.22 -9.07 -4.61
N ASP A 120 -4.73 -8.79 -3.41
CA ASP A 120 -5.82 -7.82 -3.18
C ASP A 120 -5.39 -6.41 -3.60
N ILE A 121 -4.19 -5.97 -3.22
CA ILE A 121 -3.62 -4.67 -3.61
C ILE A 121 -3.48 -4.58 -5.14
N ILE A 122 -3.04 -5.64 -5.81
CA ILE A 122 -2.95 -5.67 -7.27
C ILE A 122 -4.34 -5.53 -7.90
N GLY A 123 -5.36 -6.17 -7.31
CA GLY A 123 -6.76 -6.00 -7.72
C GLY A 123 -7.25 -4.55 -7.58
N GLU A 124 -6.94 -3.91 -6.45
CA GLU A 124 -7.25 -2.49 -6.22
C GLU A 124 -6.51 -1.57 -7.22
N ILE A 125 -5.23 -1.83 -7.50
CA ILE A 125 -4.44 -1.08 -8.49
C ILE A 125 -5.02 -1.24 -9.89
N ALA A 126 -5.44 -2.45 -10.27
CA ALA A 126 -6.05 -2.69 -11.56
C ALA A 126 -7.37 -1.92 -11.72
N GLY A 127 -8.21 -1.91 -10.67
CA GLY A 127 -9.43 -1.10 -10.62
C GLY A 127 -9.15 0.40 -10.73
N ALA A 128 -8.22 0.92 -9.93
CA ALA A 128 -7.82 2.32 -9.97
C ALA A 128 -7.21 2.73 -11.31
N SER A 129 -6.44 1.83 -11.94
CA SER A 129 -5.84 2.05 -13.26
C SER A 129 -6.91 2.16 -14.35
N GLN A 130 -7.97 1.34 -14.26
CA GLN A 130 -9.10 1.41 -15.19
C GLN A 130 -9.87 2.73 -15.03
N GLU A 131 -10.10 3.18 -13.80
CA GLU A 131 -10.75 4.47 -13.51
C GLU A 131 -9.89 5.65 -13.98
N GLN A 132 -8.58 5.62 -13.74
CA GLN A 132 -7.65 6.62 -14.25
C GLN A 132 -7.65 6.67 -15.77
N SER A 133 -7.68 5.52 -16.45
CA SER A 133 -7.71 5.47 -17.91
C SER A 133 -8.99 6.13 -18.46
N ALA A 134 -10.15 5.84 -17.86
CA ALA A 134 -11.40 6.52 -18.20
C ALA A 134 -11.37 8.04 -17.92
N GLY A 135 -10.73 8.44 -16.81
CA GLY A 135 -10.50 9.85 -16.48
C GLY A 135 -9.62 10.56 -17.52
N ILE A 136 -8.56 9.90 -18.01
CA ILE A 136 -7.68 10.43 -19.05
C ILE A 136 -8.44 10.61 -20.37
N GLU A 137 -9.34 9.67 -20.74
CA GLU A 137 -10.18 9.84 -21.93
C GLU A 137 -11.09 11.08 -21.82
N GLN A 138 -11.65 11.37 -20.64
CA GLN A 138 -12.44 12.58 -20.44
C GLN A 138 -11.59 13.86 -20.53
N VAL A 139 -10.39 13.85 -19.93
CA VAL A 139 -9.45 14.97 -20.05
C VAL A 139 -9.08 15.20 -21.52
N ASN A 140 -8.81 14.14 -22.27
CA ASN A 140 -8.49 14.24 -23.69
C ASN A 140 -9.63 14.90 -24.49
N LYS A 141 -10.88 14.48 -24.26
CA LYS A 141 -12.07 15.11 -24.88
C LYS A 141 -12.18 16.59 -24.53
N ALA A 142 -11.97 16.96 -23.27
CA ALA A 142 -12.01 18.36 -22.85
C ALA A 142 -10.91 19.20 -23.52
N VAL A 143 -9.69 18.64 -23.66
CA VAL A 143 -8.58 19.32 -24.36
C VAL A 143 -8.91 19.52 -25.84
N MET A 144 -9.52 18.53 -26.51
CA MET A 144 -9.97 18.70 -27.90
C MET A 144 -11.00 19.82 -28.04
N GLN A 145 -11.95 19.94 -27.11
CA GLN A 145 -12.95 21.02 -27.13
C GLN A 145 -12.32 22.39 -26.85
N LEU A 146 -11.32 22.46 -25.97
CA LEU A 146 -10.56 23.68 -25.73
C LEU A 146 -9.75 24.09 -26.96
N ASP A 147 -9.18 23.13 -27.69
CA ASP A 147 -8.48 23.39 -28.95
C ASP A 147 -9.44 23.96 -30.01
N GLU A 148 -10.61 23.35 -30.19
CA GLU A 148 -11.65 23.84 -31.11
C GLU A 148 -12.10 25.27 -30.76
N MET A 149 -12.39 25.56 -29.49
CA MET A 149 -12.72 26.91 -29.05
C MET A 149 -11.57 27.90 -29.25
N THR A 150 -10.32 27.45 -29.07
CA THR A 150 -9.14 28.29 -29.29
C THR A 150 -8.99 28.64 -30.77
N GLN A 151 -9.21 27.68 -31.67
CA GLN A 151 -9.21 27.92 -33.11
C GLN A 151 -10.35 28.84 -33.53
N GLN A 152 -11.56 28.66 -32.97
CA GLN A 152 -12.69 29.55 -33.22
C GLN A 152 -12.41 30.98 -32.74
N ASN A 153 -11.80 31.14 -31.56
CA ASN A 153 -11.40 32.45 -31.06
C ASN A 153 -10.36 33.12 -31.97
N ALA A 154 -9.40 32.36 -32.50
CA ALA A 154 -8.45 32.88 -33.47
C ALA A 154 -9.14 33.38 -34.75
N ALA A 155 -10.08 32.59 -35.29
CA ALA A 155 -10.86 32.98 -36.46
C ALA A 155 -11.72 34.23 -36.20
N LEU A 156 -12.38 34.32 -35.05
CA LEU A 156 -13.16 35.49 -34.65
C LEU A 156 -12.28 36.75 -34.52
N VAL A 157 -11.04 36.60 -34.04
CA VAL A 157 -10.08 37.72 -33.98
C VAL A 157 -9.65 38.17 -35.38
N GLU A 158 -9.43 37.23 -36.30
CA GLU A 158 -9.15 37.57 -37.71
C GLU A 158 -10.33 38.31 -38.36
N GLU A 159 -11.56 37.81 -38.19
CA GLU A 159 -12.78 38.45 -38.68
C GLU A 159 -12.96 39.85 -38.07
N ALA A 160 -12.76 40.00 -36.76
CA ALA A 160 -12.87 41.28 -36.07
C ALA A 160 -11.80 42.29 -36.53
N SER A 161 -10.58 41.81 -36.80
CA SER A 161 -9.50 42.62 -37.36
C SER A 161 -9.83 43.12 -38.77
N ALA A 162 -10.33 42.22 -39.63
CA ALA A 162 -10.78 42.56 -40.98
C ALA A 162 -11.94 43.56 -40.97
N ALA A 163 -12.93 43.35 -40.10
CA ALA A 163 -14.05 44.28 -39.91
C ALA A 163 -13.57 45.66 -39.42
N SER A 164 -12.62 45.70 -38.48
CA SER A 164 -12.02 46.94 -37.99
C SER A 164 -11.27 47.70 -39.08
N GLN A 165 -10.53 46.99 -39.94
CA GLN A 165 -9.85 47.59 -41.09
C GLN A 165 -10.83 48.14 -42.13
N SER A 166 -11.93 47.41 -42.41
CA SER A 166 -12.98 47.89 -43.31
C SER A 166 -13.66 49.15 -42.78
N MET A 167 -14.00 49.17 -41.49
CA MET A 167 -14.61 50.33 -40.83
C MET A 167 -13.67 51.53 -40.80
N ALA A 168 -12.37 51.32 -40.56
CA ALA A 168 -11.36 52.37 -40.68
C ALA A 168 -11.25 52.93 -42.11
N GLY A 169 -11.32 52.06 -43.13
CA GLY A 169 -11.37 52.46 -44.54
C GLY A 169 -12.59 53.34 -44.86
N GLN A 170 -13.79 52.93 -44.42
CA GLN A 170 -15.02 53.71 -44.60
C GLN A 170 -14.95 55.09 -43.90
N ALA A 171 -14.42 55.14 -42.69
CA ALA A 171 -14.22 56.39 -41.96
C ALA A 171 -13.26 57.34 -42.70
N ASN A 172 -12.18 56.81 -43.30
CA ASN A 172 -11.28 57.60 -44.15
C ASN A 172 -11.97 58.11 -45.41
N SER A 173 -12.74 57.27 -46.12
CA SER A 173 -13.51 57.72 -47.29
C SER A 173 -14.54 58.80 -46.97
N LEU A 174 -15.23 58.70 -45.81
CA LEU A 174 -16.13 59.75 -45.32
C LEU A 174 -15.38 61.06 -45.04
N LYS A 175 -14.20 60.98 -44.42
CA LYS A 175 -13.33 62.14 -44.18
C LYS A 175 -12.89 62.81 -45.48
N ASP A 176 -12.50 62.02 -46.49
CA ASP A 176 -12.10 62.54 -47.80
C ASP A 176 -13.27 63.24 -48.51
N MET A 177 -14.47 62.64 -48.49
CA MET A 177 -15.69 63.28 -49.01
C MET A 177 -16.00 64.62 -48.33
N LEU A 178 -15.89 64.69 -47.00
CA LEU A 178 -16.07 65.94 -46.26
C LEU A 178 -14.99 66.98 -46.57
N SER A 179 -13.74 66.57 -46.82
CA SER A 179 -12.65 67.48 -47.16
C SER A 179 -12.80 68.14 -48.53
N ASN A 180 -13.46 67.46 -49.47
CA ASN A 180 -13.80 68.00 -50.79
C ASN A 180 -15.02 68.94 -50.74
N TYR A 181 -15.80 68.90 -49.66
CA TYR A 181 -16.87 69.85 -49.40
C TYR A 181 -16.28 71.18 -48.91
N GLN A 182 -15.81 72.02 -49.84
CA GLN A 182 -15.52 73.42 -49.54
C GLN A 182 -16.84 74.15 -49.27
N VAL A 183 -17.09 74.49 -48.00
CA VAL A 183 -18.10 75.49 -47.66
C VAL A 183 -17.53 76.84 -48.10
N SER A 184 -18.08 77.39 -49.18
CA SER A 184 -17.81 78.75 -49.64
C SER A 184 -17.98 79.70 -48.45
N LYS A 185 -16.92 80.46 -48.12
CA LYS A 185 -16.93 81.47 -47.04
C LYS A 185 -18.04 82.52 -47.16
N GLU A 186 -18.72 82.58 -48.31
CA GLU A 186 -19.89 83.43 -48.57
C GLU A 186 -21.17 82.92 -47.86
N ALA A 187 -21.32 81.62 -47.60
CA ALA A 187 -22.53 81.09 -46.94
C ALA A 187 -22.50 81.26 -45.40
N THR A 188 -21.32 81.38 -44.79
CA THR A 188 -21.18 81.59 -43.34
C THR A 188 -21.48 83.01 -42.88
N ALA A 189 -21.43 84.00 -43.78
CA ALA A 189 -21.84 85.38 -43.46
C ALA A 189 -23.38 85.52 -43.41
N ALA A 190 -24.11 84.87 -44.33
CA ALA A 190 -25.57 84.93 -44.39
C ALA A 190 -26.27 84.19 -43.25
N ALA A 191 -25.66 83.12 -42.71
CA ALA A 191 -26.21 82.38 -41.57
C ALA A 191 -26.04 83.13 -40.23
N ALA A 192 -25.02 83.99 -40.11
CA ALA A 192 -24.81 84.81 -38.90
C ALA A 192 -25.81 85.97 -38.80
N GLU A 193 -26.29 86.50 -39.93
CA GLU A 193 -27.31 87.56 -39.96
C GLU A 193 -28.72 87.04 -39.65
N ALA A 194 -29.02 85.77 -39.97
CA ALA A 194 -30.32 85.16 -39.67
C ALA A 194 -30.49 84.74 -38.19
N MET A 195 -29.40 84.44 -37.47
CA MET A 195 -29.45 84.13 -36.03
C MET A 195 -29.52 85.38 -35.13
N ALA A 196 -29.29 86.58 -35.65
CA ALA A 196 -29.39 87.83 -34.88
C ALA A 196 -30.81 88.40 -34.79
N ALA A 197 -31.78 87.90 -35.57
CA ALA A 197 -33.12 88.48 -35.68
C ALA A 197 -34.22 87.78 -34.84
N SER A 198 -33.88 86.78 -34.03
CA SER A 198 -34.86 86.06 -33.20
C SER A 198 -34.43 85.93 -31.74
N THR A 199 -34.30 87.08 -31.07
CA THR A 199 -34.26 87.15 -29.61
C THR A 199 -35.20 88.25 -29.11
N HIS A 200 -36.44 87.89 -28.76
CA HIS A 200 -37.26 88.53 -27.72
C HIS A 200 -38.52 87.67 -27.49
N ASP A 201 -38.52 86.84 -26.45
CA ASP A 201 -39.43 87.08 -25.32
C ASP A 201 -39.05 86.22 -24.11
N ALA A 202 -39.07 86.82 -22.93
CA ALA A 202 -38.88 86.17 -21.63
C ALA A 202 -40.27 86.04 -20.94
N PRO A 203 -40.41 85.23 -19.87
CA PRO A 203 -40.22 85.86 -18.57
C PRO A 203 -39.61 84.98 -17.46
N GLU A 204 -39.27 85.69 -16.41
CA GLU A 204 -38.58 85.37 -15.16
C GLU A 204 -39.40 84.48 -14.19
N HIS A 205 -38.72 83.71 -13.32
CA HIS A 205 -38.73 83.99 -11.88
C HIS A 205 -37.72 83.15 -11.04
N ARG A 206 -36.94 83.93 -10.27
CA ARG A 206 -36.24 83.72 -8.97
C ARG A 206 -36.94 82.74 -8.00
N THR A 207 -36.34 82.09 -6.98
CA THR A 207 -35.03 82.04 -6.28
C THR A 207 -35.06 80.89 -5.25
N ALA A 208 -33.87 80.43 -4.83
CA ALA A 208 -33.49 79.45 -3.79
C ALA A 208 -34.02 79.76 -2.34
N PRO A 209 -33.79 78.98 -1.22
CA PRO A 209 -32.64 78.08 -0.99
C PRO A 209 -32.74 76.86 0.00
N LYS A 210 -31.62 76.07 0.01
CA LYS A 210 -30.88 75.37 1.10
C LYS A 210 -31.54 74.33 2.05
N GLY A 211 -30.81 73.21 2.20
CA GLY A 211 -30.47 72.63 3.52
C GLY A 211 -30.93 71.19 3.81
N VAL A 212 -29.97 70.27 3.94
CA VAL A 212 -30.11 68.86 4.43
C VAL A 212 -30.51 68.81 5.92
N PRO A 213 -31.08 67.71 6.50
CA PRO A 213 -30.30 66.49 6.80
C PRO A 213 -31.08 65.15 6.81
N ALA A 214 -30.33 64.09 7.15
CA ALA A 214 -30.63 62.65 7.20
C ALA A 214 -31.84 62.17 8.05
N ALA A 215 -32.43 61.02 7.67
CA ALA A 215 -32.47 59.77 8.48
C ALA A 215 -33.61 58.79 8.05
N ARG A 216 -33.18 57.59 7.64
CA ARG A 216 -33.57 56.24 8.14
C ARG A 216 -35.04 55.72 8.07
N ALA A 217 -35.14 54.54 7.44
CA ALA A 217 -35.93 53.32 7.76
C ALA A 217 -37.33 53.05 7.17
N ALA A 218 -37.43 51.79 6.69
CA ALA A 218 -38.58 50.89 6.49
C ALA A 218 -39.55 51.20 5.32
N GLY A 219 -39.94 50.27 4.45
CA GLY A 219 -39.64 48.84 4.34
C GLY A 219 -40.39 48.20 3.16
N ASN A 220 -39.92 47.00 2.80
CA ASN A 220 -40.60 45.85 2.17
C ASN A 220 -41.22 45.90 0.76
N GLY A 221 -40.89 44.85 -0.02
CA GLY A 221 -41.67 44.35 -1.16
C GLY A 221 -40.83 44.07 -2.42
N SER A 222 -39.84 43.16 -2.36
CA SER A 222 -39.88 41.83 -3.02
C SER A 222 -40.19 41.82 -4.53
N ALA A 223 -39.15 41.64 -5.36
CA ALA A 223 -39.25 40.93 -6.63
C ALA A 223 -37.90 40.29 -7.03
N ASP A 224 -37.95 38.97 -7.06
CA ASP A 224 -36.98 37.92 -7.39
C ASP A 224 -35.95 38.23 -8.51
N ARG A 225 -34.66 38.17 -8.16
CA ARG A 225 -33.54 38.09 -9.11
C ARG A 225 -32.85 36.75 -8.91
N ARG A 226 -33.35 35.74 -9.63
CA ARG A 226 -32.73 34.41 -9.73
C ARG A 226 -31.33 34.54 -10.34
N THR A 227 -30.33 34.22 -9.53
CA THR A 227 -28.93 34.03 -9.93
C THR A 227 -28.75 32.64 -10.53
N VAL A 228 -28.15 32.59 -11.72
CA VAL A 228 -27.68 31.35 -12.34
C VAL A 228 -26.42 30.88 -11.58
N LYS A 229 -26.50 29.71 -10.93
CA LYS A 229 -25.34 29.00 -10.37
C LYS A 229 -24.55 28.35 -11.51
N GLY A 230 -23.27 28.71 -11.65
CA GLY A 230 -22.31 27.95 -12.46
C GLY A 230 -21.92 26.62 -11.79
N PRO A 231 -21.38 25.63 -12.53
CA PRO A 231 -21.29 24.24 -12.07
C PRO A 231 -20.14 23.95 -11.10
N TRP A 232 -19.28 24.91 -10.78
CA TRP A 232 -18.11 24.64 -9.94
C TRP A 232 -18.35 24.97 -8.47
N ALA A 233 -19.08 24.09 -7.80
CA ALA A 233 -19.15 24.06 -6.33
C ALA A 233 -18.94 22.61 -5.84
N GLY A 234 -17.77 22.06 -6.14
CA GLY A 234 -17.26 20.81 -5.59
C GLY A 234 -16.49 21.07 -4.30
N LYS A 235 -16.82 20.30 -3.26
CA LYS A 235 -16.29 20.39 -1.89
C LYS A 235 -14.76 20.27 -1.86
N ALA A 236 -14.10 21.17 -1.13
CA ALA A 236 -12.71 21.01 -0.73
C ALA A 236 -12.59 19.86 0.30
N PRO A 237 -11.70 18.88 0.13
CA PRO A 237 -11.29 18.04 1.23
C PRO A 237 -10.25 18.79 2.07
N ALA A 238 -10.65 19.18 3.28
CA ALA A 238 -9.73 19.60 4.33
C ALA A 238 -9.24 18.36 5.10
N ALA A 239 -7.95 18.40 5.45
CA ALA A 239 -7.23 17.55 6.40
C ALA A 239 -6.64 16.21 5.89
N ALA A 240 -5.33 16.22 5.59
CA ALA A 240 -4.31 15.42 6.28
C ALA A 240 -2.93 15.51 5.57
N LEU A 241 -2.28 16.67 5.62
CA LEU A 241 -0.82 16.76 5.42
C LEU A 241 -0.17 16.85 6.80
N ALA A 242 -0.01 15.70 7.45
CA ALA A 242 0.82 15.58 8.63
C ALA A 242 2.30 15.67 8.20
N ALA A 243 3.01 16.63 8.78
CA ALA A 243 4.43 16.85 8.58
C ALA A 243 5.24 15.57 8.87
N VAL A 244 5.84 14.99 7.82
CA VAL A 244 6.89 13.98 7.98
C VAL A 244 8.15 14.71 8.43
N LYS A 245 8.51 14.54 9.71
CA LYS A 245 9.82 14.98 10.22
C LYS A 245 10.93 14.14 9.57
N PRO A 246 12.03 14.74 9.08
CA PRO A 246 13.16 13.96 8.59
C PRO A 246 13.80 13.21 9.75
N ARG A 247 13.88 11.88 9.63
CA ARG A 247 14.54 10.99 10.57
C ARG A 247 16.06 11.20 10.43
N LYS A 248 16.73 11.58 11.52
CA LYS A 248 18.19 11.73 11.58
C LYS A 248 18.85 10.45 11.05
N ALA A 249 19.71 10.61 10.04
CA ALA A 249 20.61 9.57 9.59
C ALA A 249 21.51 9.15 10.77
N ARG A 250 21.54 7.85 11.03
CA ARG A 250 22.43 7.24 12.01
C ARG A 250 23.82 7.24 11.38
N GLU A 251 24.79 7.88 12.04
CA GLU A 251 26.21 7.78 11.71
C GLU A 251 26.59 6.30 11.58
N ALA A 252 26.92 5.90 10.35
CA ALA A 252 27.60 4.64 10.10
C ALA A 252 29.07 4.84 10.46
N VAL A 253 29.50 4.03 11.41
CA VAL A 253 30.85 3.87 11.91
C VAL A 253 31.84 3.76 10.75
N ALA A 254 32.85 4.63 10.77
CA ALA A 254 34.07 4.47 10.00
C ALA A 254 34.75 3.16 10.43
N ASN A 255 34.99 2.26 9.48
CA ASN A 255 36.16 1.38 9.46
C ASN A 255 36.27 0.64 8.13
N GLY A 256 37.37 0.92 7.42
CA GLY A 256 38.09 -0.05 6.60
C GLY A 256 37.56 -0.34 5.20
N ALA A 257 38.11 0.33 4.19
CA ALA A 257 38.78 -0.28 3.03
C ALA A 257 38.98 0.78 1.93
N ASP A 258 40.05 1.56 2.06
CA ASP A 258 40.69 2.18 0.91
C ASP A 258 41.57 1.11 0.23
N SER A 259 41.67 1.22 -1.10
CA SER A 259 42.63 0.57 -2.02
C SER A 259 42.13 -0.70 -2.70
N GLU A 260 41.80 -0.57 -3.99
CA GLU A 260 42.34 -1.38 -5.11
C GLU A 260 41.36 -1.41 -6.30
N TRP A 261 41.38 -0.35 -7.12
CA TRP A 261 41.00 -0.40 -8.53
C TRP A 261 41.89 0.56 -9.33
N GLN A 262 43.09 0.11 -9.70
CA GLN A 262 43.84 0.57 -10.87
C GLN A 262 44.56 -0.63 -11.50
N GLU A 263 44.61 -0.63 -12.83
CA GLU A 263 45.12 -1.67 -13.76
C GLU A 263 44.18 -2.85 -14.04
N PHE A 264 43.36 -2.70 -15.09
CA PHE A 264 43.43 -3.49 -16.34
C PHE A 264 42.76 -2.71 -17.48
#